data_AF-A0A8S0WAG0-F1
#
_entry.id   AF-A0A8S0WAG0-F1
#
_cell.length_a   1.000
_cell.length_b   1.000
_cell.length_c   1.000
_cell.angle_alpha   90.00
_cell.angle_beta   90.00
_cell.angle_gamma   90.00
#
_symmetry.space_group_name_H-M   'P 1'
#
loop_
_entity.id
_entity.type
_entity.pdbx_description
1 polymer ?
#
loop_
_entity_poly.entity_id
_entity_poly.type
_entity_poly.pdbx_seq_one_letter_code
_entity_poly.pdbx_strand_id
1 'polypeptide(L)'
;MSSEPVKRYFRKRVDLFRLLHKLKLWPSHSGTLHGIKSMVEKGEYAEITTHCDHVIIVHNSKRSRVARWLRNKWFFDTCTQCRIPQWKLVKYSQSVFTPHYGSDLTTEADVRRR
;
A
#
# COMPACT_ATOMS: atom_id res chain seq x y z
N MET A 1 21.26 -10.54 -18.02
CA MET A 1 20.59 -11.53 -17.14
C MET A 1 19.31 -10.89 -16.61
N SER A 2 18.19 -11.11 -17.30
CA SER A 2 16.90 -10.54 -16.93
C SER A 2 16.26 -11.46 -15.89
N SER A 3 16.48 -11.22 -14.61
CA SER A 3 15.80 -11.98 -13.56
C SER A 3 14.30 -11.81 -13.72
N GLU A 4 13.57 -12.91 -13.92
CA GLU A 4 12.11 -12.85 -13.98
C GLU A 4 11.55 -12.15 -12.74
N PRO A 5 10.52 -11.31 -12.90
CA PRO A 5 9.95 -10.58 -11.78
C PRO A 5 9.36 -11.53 -10.74
N VAL A 6 10.01 -11.59 -9.57
CA VAL A 6 9.60 -12.43 -8.44
C VAL A 6 8.20 -12.01 -7.97
N LYS A 7 7.22 -12.93 -8.11
CA LYS A 7 5.87 -12.76 -7.55
C LYS A 7 5.96 -12.65 -6.02
N ARG A 8 5.32 -11.63 -5.45
CA ARG A 8 5.31 -11.39 -4.00
C ARG A 8 3.96 -11.76 -3.43
N TYR A 9 3.93 -12.59 -2.41
CA TYR A 9 2.69 -13.07 -1.79
C TYR A 9 2.46 -12.36 -0.45
N PHE A 10 1.27 -11.77 -0.30
CA PHE A 10 0.80 -11.10 0.90
C PHE A 10 -0.49 -11.76 1.40
N ARG A 11 -0.72 -11.76 2.72
CA ARG A 11 -1.99 -12.29 3.26
C ARG A 11 -3.19 -11.40 2.94
N LYS A 12 -4.35 -12.03 2.70
CA LYS A 12 -5.63 -11.34 2.51
C LYS A 12 -6.15 -10.93 3.90
N ARG A 13 -6.28 -9.61 4.16
CA ARG A 13 -6.69 -8.95 5.45
C ARG A 13 -5.53 -8.47 6.35
N VAL A 14 -4.47 -7.94 5.76
CA VAL A 14 -3.44 -7.18 6.49
C VAL A 14 -3.94 -5.76 6.80
N ASP A 15 -3.45 -5.18 7.90
CA ASP A 15 -3.71 -3.79 8.30
C ASP A 15 -3.36 -2.78 7.20
N LEU A 16 -4.15 -1.71 7.12
CA LEU A 16 -3.99 -0.72 6.06
C LEU A 16 -2.61 -0.07 6.15
N PHE A 17 -2.17 0.35 7.34
CA PHE A 17 -0.88 1.03 7.50
C PHE A 17 0.29 0.16 7.07
N ARG A 18 0.23 -1.15 7.33
CA ARG A 18 1.22 -2.12 6.85
C ARG A 18 1.26 -2.21 5.32
N LEU A 19 0.10 -2.21 4.66
CA LEU A 19 0.02 -2.16 3.20
C LEU A 19 0.64 -0.87 2.66
N LEU A 20 0.31 0.27 3.26
CA LEU A 20 0.81 1.58 2.85
C LEU A 20 2.32 1.70 3.07
N HIS A 21 2.86 1.19 4.18
CA HIS A 21 4.30 1.15 4.41
C HIS A 21 5.04 0.30 3.40
N LYS A 22 4.49 -0.86 3.04
CA LYS A 22 5.15 -1.77 2.11
C LYS A 22 5.09 -1.27 0.67
N LEU A 23 3.93 -0.76 0.25
CA LEU A 23 3.69 -0.34 -1.13
C LEU A 23 4.14 1.10 -1.39
N LYS A 24 4.00 1.97 -0.39
CA LYS A 24 4.17 3.44 -0.51
C LYS A 24 3.33 4.03 -1.64
N LEU A 25 2.10 3.54 -1.77
CA LEU A 25 1.12 3.93 -2.79
C LEU A 25 -0.23 4.22 -2.12
N TRP A 26 -0.94 5.20 -2.65
CA TRP A 26 -2.27 5.60 -2.19
C TRP A 26 -3.26 5.68 -3.36
N PRO A 27 -4.29 4.81 -3.42
CA PRO A 27 -5.36 4.97 -4.38
C PRO A 27 -6.36 6.02 -3.86
N SER A 28 -6.58 7.07 -4.65
CA SER A 28 -7.65 8.04 -4.39
C SER A 28 -9.04 7.46 -4.69
N HIS A 29 -10.08 8.14 -4.23
CA HIS A 29 -11.47 7.74 -4.51
C HIS A 29 -11.85 7.81 -5.99
N SER A 30 -11.21 8.69 -6.76
CA SER A 30 -11.36 8.81 -8.23
C SER A 30 -10.61 7.72 -8.99
N GLY A 31 -9.74 6.95 -8.31
CA GLY A 31 -8.92 5.91 -8.91
C GLY A 31 -7.64 6.37 -9.58
N THR A 32 -7.22 7.59 -9.29
CA THR A 32 -5.84 8.02 -9.50
C THR A 32 -4.94 7.43 -8.41
N LEU A 33 -3.86 6.78 -8.81
CA LEU A 33 -2.85 6.23 -7.93
C LEU A 33 -1.78 7.28 -7.61
N HIS A 34 -1.53 7.53 -6.33
CA HIS A 34 -0.55 8.47 -5.83
C HIS A 34 0.64 7.74 -5.18
N GLY A 35 1.82 8.35 -5.25
CA GLY A 35 2.97 7.92 -4.46
C GLY A 35 2.93 8.56 -3.07
N ILE A 36 3.23 7.79 -2.03
CA ILE A 36 3.33 8.29 -0.66
C ILE A 36 4.77 8.77 -0.41
N LYS A 37 4.90 10.04 0.00
CA LYS A 37 6.16 10.69 0.37
C LYS A 37 6.48 10.43 1.84
N SER A 38 5.52 10.66 2.72
CA SER A 38 5.64 10.42 4.16
C SER A 38 4.31 9.94 4.75
N MET A 39 4.41 9.23 5.87
CA MET A 39 3.26 8.82 6.66
C MET A 39 3.63 8.92 8.13
N VAL A 40 2.82 9.65 8.90
CA VAL A 40 2.98 9.85 10.34
C VAL A 40 1.80 9.20 11.03
N GLU A 41 2.05 8.13 11.78
CA GLU A 41 1.02 7.42 12.53
C GLU A 41 0.78 8.08 13.89
N LYS A 42 -0.49 8.26 14.24
CA LYS A 42 -1.00 8.84 15.49
C LYS A 42 -2.05 7.87 16.06
N GLY A 43 -1.58 6.72 16.55
CA GLY A 43 -2.44 5.65 17.06
C GLY A 43 -3.25 4.97 15.94
N GLU A 44 -4.58 5.05 16.03
CA GLU A 44 -5.49 4.48 15.02
C GLU A 44 -5.57 5.31 13.73
N TYR A 45 -5.05 6.54 13.73
CA TYR A 45 -5.04 7.42 12.56
C TYR A 45 -3.63 7.60 12.02
N ALA A 46 -3.51 7.91 10.73
CA ALA A 46 -2.28 8.31 10.10
C ALA A 46 -2.50 9.51 9.20
N GLU A 47 -1.53 10.41 9.21
CA GLU A 47 -1.42 11.54 8.31
C GLU A 47 -0.45 11.17 7.19
N ILE A 48 -0.95 11.16 5.96
CA ILE A 48 -0.21 10.75 4.77
C ILE A 48 0.04 11.98 3.94
N THR A 49 1.30 12.21 3.59
CA THR A 49 1.68 13.20 2.59
C THR A 49 2.07 12.47 1.32
N THR A 50 1.40 12.81 0.22
CA THR A 50 1.72 12.27 -1.11
C THR A 50 2.87 13.05 -1.76
N HIS A 51 3.43 12.52 -2.84
CA HIS A 51 4.45 13.23 -3.62
C HIS A 51 3.92 14.46 -4.37
N CYS A 52 2.60 14.56 -4.57
CA CYS A 52 1.93 15.77 -5.06
C CYS A 52 1.45 16.65 -3.90
N ASP A 53 2.08 16.53 -2.74
CA ASP A 53 1.88 17.33 -1.51
C ASP A 53 0.44 17.39 -0.98
N HIS A 54 -0.43 16.46 -1.40
CA HIS A 54 -1.73 16.29 -0.75
C HIS A 54 -1.54 15.62 0.61
N VAL A 55 -2.19 16.19 1.62
CA VAL A 55 -2.25 15.67 2.99
C VAL A 55 -3.58 14.97 3.20
N ILE A 56 -3.53 13.72 3.67
CA ILE A 56 -4.70 12.86 3.83
C ILE A 56 -4.66 12.26 5.23
N ILE A 57 -5.77 12.34 5.95
CA ILE A 57 -5.93 11.69 7.25
C ILE A 57 -6.73 10.40 7.04
N VAL A 58 -6.23 9.28 7.55
CA VAL A 58 -6.88 7.97 7.39
C VAL A 58 -6.84 7.15 8.66
N HIS A 59 -7.91 6.40 8.92
CA HIS A 59 -7.98 5.42 10.00
C HIS A 59 -7.42 4.06 9.56
N ASN A 60 -6.71 3.36 10.45
CA ASN A 60 -6.21 2.02 10.20
C ASN A 60 -7.37 1.02 10.16
N SER A 61 -7.75 0.56 8.98
CA SER A 61 -8.81 -0.46 8.87
C SER A 61 -8.56 -1.43 7.72
N LYS A 62 -8.54 -2.72 8.06
CA LYS A 62 -8.43 -3.86 7.14
C LYS A 62 -9.58 -3.91 6.11
N ARG A 63 -10.72 -3.31 6.45
CA ARG A 63 -11.96 -3.32 5.65
C ARG A 63 -12.22 -2.01 4.91
N SER A 64 -11.32 -1.03 5.05
CA SER A 64 -11.44 0.25 4.35
C SER A 64 -11.49 0.08 2.83
N ARG A 65 -12.13 1.05 2.15
CA ARG A 65 -12.16 1.13 0.69
C ARG A 65 -10.73 1.11 0.13
N VAL A 66 -9.83 1.91 0.70
CA VAL A 66 -8.42 1.99 0.31
C VAL A 66 -7.72 0.63 0.44
N ALA A 67 -7.88 -0.08 1.57
CA ALA A 67 -7.29 -1.41 1.74
C ALA A 67 -7.83 -2.42 0.72
N ARG A 68 -9.11 -2.33 0.34
CA ARG A 68 -9.69 -3.17 -0.71
C ARG A 68 -9.13 -2.83 -2.08
N TRP A 69 -9.00 -1.54 -2.40
CA TRP A 69 -8.46 -1.06 -3.67
C TRP A 69 -7.01 -1.49 -3.84
N LEU A 70 -6.20 -1.35 -2.78
CA LEU A 70 -4.81 -1.79 -2.80
C LEU A 70 -4.67 -3.29 -3.05
N ARG A 71 -5.51 -4.11 -2.41
CA ARG A 71 -5.48 -5.58 -2.57
C ARG A 71 -5.96 -6.04 -3.93
N ASN A 72 -7.03 -5.43 -4.43
CA ASN A 72 -7.62 -5.77 -5.72
C ASN A 72 -6.92 -5.06 -6.90
N LYS A 73 -5.98 -4.15 -6.60
CA LYS A 73 -5.25 -3.33 -7.57
C LYS A 73 -6.17 -2.49 -8.45
N TRP A 74 -7.19 -1.92 -7.83
CA TRP A 74 -8.12 -1.03 -8.52
C TRP A 74 -7.52 0.37 -8.57
N PHE A 75 -7.13 0.78 -9.78
CA PHE A 75 -6.80 2.14 -10.16
C PHE A 75 -7.04 2.25 -11.67
N PHE A 76 -7.39 3.45 -12.13
CA PHE A 76 -7.61 3.72 -13.54
C PHE A 76 -6.37 4.38 -14.15
N ASP A 77 -5.82 5.37 -13.42
CA ASP A 77 -4.67 6.15 -13.86
C ASP A 77 -3.68 6.38 -12.73
N THR A 78 -2.49 6.88 -13.09
CA THR A 78 -1.47 7.28 -12.13
C THR A 78 -1.35 8.81 -12.09
N CYS A 79 -1.09 9.36 -10.91
CA CYS A 79 -0.92 10.80 -10.75
C CYS A 79 0.35 11.27 -11.48
N THR A 80 0.18 12.18 -12.44
CA THR A 80 1.26 12.75 -13.25
C THR A 80 2.28 13.51 -12.41
N GLN A 81 1.82 14.26 -11.39
CA GLN A 81 2.67 15.01 -10.48
C GLN A 81 3.50 14.10 -9.57
N CYS A 82 2.93 12.98 -9.12
CA CYS A 82 3.63 12.01 -8.27
C CYS A 82 4.79 11.30 -9.00
N ARG A 83 4.79 11.29 -10.34
CA ARG A 83 5.81 10.65 -11.18
C ARG A 83 6.21 9.26 -10.68
N ILE A 84 5.21 8.39 -10.50
CA ILE A 84 5.43 7.05 -9.96
C ILE A 84 6.29 6.26 -10.95
N PRO A 85 7.47 5.76 -10.55
CA PRO A 85 8.35 5.04 -11.47
C PRO A 85 7.72 3.75 -12.00
N GLN A 86 7.96 3.43 -13.28
CA GLN A 86 7.37 2.25 -13.94
C GLN A 86 7.68 0.94 -13.21
N TRP A 87 8.91 0.77 -12.72
CA TRP A 87 9.29 -0.43 -11.97
C TRP A 87 8.43 -0.65 -10.73
N LYS A 88 7.95 0.44 -10.09
CA LYS A 88 7.10 0.36 -8.89
C LYS A 88 5.70 -0.11 -9.27
N LEU A 89 5.16 0.36 -10.39
CA LEU A 89 3.89 -0.09 -10.95
C LEU A 89 3.94 -1.57 -11.33
N VAL A 90 5.01 -2.00 -12.03
CA VAL A 90 5.24 -3.41 -12.38
C VAL A 90 5.29 -4.27 -11.11
N LYS A 91 6.09 -3.88 -10.12
CA LYS A 91 6.19 -4.58 -8.83
C LYS A 91 4.85 -4.66 -8.09
N TYR A 92 4.05 -3.60 -8.14
CA TYR A 92 2.72 -3.58 -7.55
C TYR A 92 1.76 -4.51 -8.30
N SER A 93 1.78 -4.49 -9.63
CA SER A 93 0.95 -5.35 -10.49
C SER A 93 1.25 -6.85 -10.27
N GLN A 94 2.48 -7.21 -9.90
CA GLN A 94 2.91 -8.59 -9.67
C GLN A 94 2.67 -9.09 -8.25
N SER A 95 2.30 -8.21 -7.31
CA SER A 95 1.97 -8.63 -5.95
C SER A 95 0.67 -9.45 -5.91
N VAL A 96 0.60 -10.50 -5.10
CA VAL A 96 -0.56 -11.39 -5.02
C VAL A 96 -1.05 -11.41 -3.57
N PHE A 97 -2.36 -11.27 -3.39
CA PHE A 97 -2.98 -11.31 -2.06
C PHE A 97 -3.77 -12.61 -1.88
N THR A 98 -3.26 -13.53 -1.05
CA THR A 98 -3.87 -14.85 -0.82
C THR A 98 -4.32 -15.04 0.63
N PRO A 99 -5.45 -15.73 0.92
CA PRO A 99 -5.87 -15.98 2.30
C PRO A 99 -4.93 -16.95 3.05
N HIS A 100 -4.48 -18.01 2.38
CA HIS A 100 -3.80 -19.15 3.01
C HIS A 100 -2.27 -19.07 3.00
N TYR A 101 -1.71 -18.10 2.28
CA TYR A 101 -0.26 -17.97 2.06
C TYR A 101 0.15 -16.49 2.02
N GLY A 102 1.44 -16.22 2.18
CA GLY A 102 2.04 -14.87 2.14
C GLY A 102 2.50 -14.36 3.49
N SER A 103 3.28 -13.27 3.48
CA SER A 103 3.83 -12.68 4.71
C SER A 103 2.75 -11.98 5.54
N ASP A 104 2.80 -12.14 6.86
CA ASP A 104 1.95 -11.40 7.81
C ASP A 104 2.25 -9.89 7.91
N LEU A 105 3.33 -9.44 7.26
CA LEU A 105 3.85 -8.07 7.39
C LEU A 105 3.93 -7.65 8.87
N THR A 106 4.48 -8.50 9.73
CA THR A 106 4.69 -8.21 11.16
C THR A 106 5.77 -7.16 11.34
N THR A 107 5.53 -6.20 12.23
CA THR A 107 6.51 -5.22 12.69
C THR A 107 7.14 -5.68 14.01
N GLU A 108 8.29 -5.12 14.40
CA GLU A 108 8.90 -5.40 15.71
C GLU A 108 7.95 -5.11 16.89
N ALA A 109 7.09 -4.09 16.73
CA ALA A 109 6.07 -3.75 17.71
C ALA A 109 5.00 -4.85 17.89
N ASP A 110 4.77 -5.69 16.88
CA ASP A 110 3.84 -6.82 16.96
C ASP A 110 4.45 -8.03 17.66
N VAL A 111 5.76 -8.23 17.51
CA VAL A 111 6.50 -9.32 18.17
C VAL A 111 6.54 -9.10 19.68
N ARG A 112 6.72 -7.84 20.12
CA ARG A 112 6.78 -7.48 21.55
C ARG A 112 5.43 -7.54 22.28
N ARG A 113 4.31 -7.65 21.55
CA ARG A 113 2.96 -7.78 22.12
C ARG A 113 2.48 -9.23 22.25
N ARG A 114 3.29 -10.20 21.81
CA ARG A 114 3.05 -11.64 21.96
C ARG A 114 3.91 -12.20 23.07
#